data_AF-A0A8T7C9C9-F1
#
_entry.id   AF-A0A8T7C9C9-F1
#
_cell.length_a   1.000
_cell.length_b   1.000
_cell.length_c   1.000
_cell.angle_alpha   90.00
_cell.angle_beta   90.00
_cell.angle_gamma   90.00
#
_symmetry.space_group_name_H-M   'P 1'
#
loop_
_entity.id
_entity.type
_entity.pdbx_description
1 polymer ?
#
loop_
_entity_poly.entity_id
_entity_poly.type
_entity_poly.pdbx_seq_one_letter_code
_entity_poly.pdbx_strand_id
1 'polypeptide(L)'
;MKRFDTTNARTRKLPAALAIVATLACQVALATEPAPAAYRMAAISDQAHGDELIRGDYERVIEELESASVHRSAKFWVRNNLCVAYTLVKDVEKAMRACEEAVVLSRKVARSRDTLTEQNRLRDIAVALSNRGVIRALTADMVSAKNDFETAIQLRVRLKEPVVNLAKLEMKKSETVAAS
;
A
#
# COMPACT_ATOMS: atom_id res chain seq x y z
N MET A 1 6.46 -66.87 79.17
CA MET A 1 7.87 -66.88 78.66
C MET A 1 7.84 -66.21 77.29
N LYS A 2 8.55 -65.13 76.94
CA LYS A 2 9.77 -64.45 77.43
C LYS A 2 9.57 -62.92 77.37
N ARG A 3 10.28 -62.18 78.24
CA ARG A 3 10.51 -60.72 78.20
C ARG A 3 11.55 -60.37 77.12
N PHE A 4 11.56 -59.12 76.62
CA PHE A 4 12.64 -58.13 76.84
C PHE A 4 12.28 -56.76 76.22
N ASP A 5 12.61 -55.72 76.98
CA ASP A 5 12.45 -54.28 76.75
C ASP A 5 13.34 -53.70 75.63
N THR A 6 12.99 -52.53 75.07
CA THR A 6 13.72 -51.24 75.25
C THR A 6 13.26 -50.09 74.34
N THR A 7 12.85 -48.99 74.99
CA THR A 7 13.11 -47.54 74.76
C THR A 7 13.04 -46.87 73.38
N ASN A 8 12.06 -45.95 73.28
CA ASN A 8 12.19 -44.49 73.09
C ASN A 8 12.89 -43.93 71.83
N ALA A 9 12.15 -43.15 71.01
CA ALA A 9 12.60 -41.84 70.53
C ALA A 9 11.47 -41.03 69.88
N ARG A 10 11.29 -39.84 70.44
CA ARG A 10 10.43 -38.71 70.05
C ARG A 10 10.82 -38.18 68.66
N THR A 11 9.85 -37.77 67.84
CA THR A 11 9.83 -36.45 67.16
C THR A 11 8.52 -36.27 66.39
N ARG A 12 7.76 -35.23 66.77
CA ARG A 12 6.61 -34.72 66.00
C ARG A 12 7.15 -33.71 64.99
N LYS A 13 6.73 -33.80 63.73
CA LYS A 13 6.77 -32.67 62.78
C LYS A 13 5.40 -32.53 62.11
N LEU A 14 4.89 -31.30 62.13
CA LEU A 14 3.59 -30.84 61.63
C LEU A 14 3.55 -30.84 60.08
N PRO A 15 2.35 -30.93 59.47
CA PRO A 15 2.19 -30.94 58.02
C PRO A 15 2.41 -29.53 57.43
N ALA A 16 3.19 -29.44 56.35
CA ALA A 16 3.35 -28.23 55.56
C ALA A 16 2.08 -27.99 54.71
N ALA A 17 1.39 -26.88 54.97
CA ALA A 17 0.29 -26.42 54.16
C ALA A 17 0.81 -25.86 52.82
N LEU A 18 0.30 -26.40 51.72
CA LEU A 18 0.61 -25.97 50.36
C LEU A 18 -0.27 -24.75 50.02
N ALA A 19 0.32 -23.56 49.99
CA ALA A 19 -0.36 -22.35 49.54
C ALA A 19 -0.31 -22.28 48.00
N ILE A 20 -1.48 -22.41 47.36
CA ILE A 20 -1.64 -22.19 45.91
C ILE A 20 -1.81 -20.69 45.68
N VAL A 21 -0.75 -20.03 45.22
CA VAL A 21 -0.80 -18.64 44.74
C VAL A 21 -1.31 -18.66 43.29
N ALA A 22 -2.58 -18.31 43.09
CA ALA A 22 -3.13 -18.10 41.76
C ALA A 22 -2.65 -16.74 41.23
N THR A 23 -1.60 -16.74 40.41
CA THR A 23 -1.17 -15.56 39.66
C THR A 23 -2.14 -15.31 38.51
N LEU A 24 -2.96 -14.27 38.64
CA LEU A 24 -3.80 -13.76 37.56
C LEU A 24 -2.89 -13.07 36.54
N ALA A 25 -2.43 -13.81 35.53
CA ALA A 25 -1.70 -13.24 34.40
C ALA A 25 -2.69 -12.39 33.56
N CYS A 26 -2.62 -11.07 33.70
CA CYS A 26 -3.27 -10.13 32.79
C CYS A 26 -2.58 -10.25 31.43
N GLN A 27 -3.13 -11.06 30.52
CA GLN A 27 -2.63 -11.11 29.16
C GLN A 27 -3.14 -9.88 28.42
N VAL A 28 -2.25 -8.91 28.21
CA VAL A 28 -2.51 -7.81 27.29
C VAL A 28 -2.48 -8.38 25.89
N ALA A 29 -3.65 -8.59 25.30
CA ALA A 29 -3.75 -8.90 23.88
C ALA A 29 -3.29 -7.66 23.10
N LEU A 30 -2.09 -7.73 22.51
CA LEU A 30 -1.68 -6.78 21.49
C LEU A 30 -2.61 -6.98 20.29
N ALA A 31 -3.63 -6.12 20.16
CA ALA A 31 -4.42 -6.04 18.95
C ALA A 31 -3.45 -5.72 17.81
N THR A 32 -3.22 -6.69 16.94
CA THR A 32 -2.46 -6.46 15.71
C THR A 32 -3.38 -5.64 14.82
N GLU A 33 -3.20 -4.31 14.80
CA GLU A 33 -3.97 -3.49 13.88
C GLU A 33 -3.70 -3.98 12.46
N PRO A 34 -4.75 -4.26 11.66
CA PRO A 34 -4.54 -4.62 10.27
C PRO A 34 -3.76 -3.49 9.61
N ALA A 35 -2.64 -3.83 8.96
CA ALA A 35 -1.82 -2.83 8.28
C ALA A 35 -2.72 -1.97 7.38
N PRO A 36 -2.62 -0.63 7.45
CA PRO A 36 -3.54 0.25 6.74
C PRO A 36 -3.48 -0.04 5.24
N ALA A 37 -4.60 -0.51 4.65
CA ALA A 37 -4.70 -0.99 3.27
C ALA A 37 -3.96 -0.06 2.30
N ALA A 38 -2.92 -0.53 1.60
CA ALA A 38 -2.05 0.28 0.77
C ALA A 38 -2.83 1.15 -0.26
N TYR A 39 -2.26 2.30 -0.63
CA TYR A 39 -2.79 3.08 -1.77
C TYR A 39 -2.82 2.19 -3.03
N ARG A 40 -3.82 2.40 -3.88
CA ARG A 40 -4.07 1.59 -5.08
C ARG A 40 -3.67 2.34 -6.33
N MET A 41 -2.88 1.71 -7.19
CA MET A 41 -2.52 2.24 -8.51
C MET A 41 -3.16 1.40 -9.60
N ALA A 42 -3.37 2.00 -10.77
CA ALA A 42 -3.91 1.34 -11.95
C ALA A 42 -2.84 1.20 -13.04
N ALA A 43 -2.47 -0.05 -13.35
CA ALA A 43 -1.70 -0.38 -14.55
C ALA A 43 -2.64 -0.47 -15.77
N ILE A 44 -2.10 -0.19 -16.96
CA ILE A 44 -2.80 -0.47 -18.23
C ILE A 44 -2.45 -1.90 -18.61
N SER A 45 -3.33 -2.86 -18.32
CA SER A 45 -3.04 -4.30 -18.40
C SER A 45 -2.80 -4.82 -19.82
N ASP A 46 -3.52 -4.30 -20.81
CA ASP A 46 -3.51 -4.77 -22.19
C ASP A 46 -2.44 -4.09 -23.07
N GLN A 47 -1.63 -3.21 -22.50
CA GLN A 47 -0.60 -2.45 -23.20
C GLN A 47 0.68 -2.40 -22.36
N ALA A 48 1.83 -2.21 -23.02
CA ALA A 48 3.08 -1.86 -22.36
C ALA A 48 3.41 -2.76 -21.15
N HIS A 49 3.47 -4.08 -21.37
CA HIS A 49 3.82 -5.09 -20.36
C HIS A 49 2.97 -5.04 -19.08
N GLY A 50 1.73 -4.55 -19.17
CA GLY A 50 0.85 -4.37 -18.02
C GLY A 50 0.42 -5.67 -17.36
N ASP A 51 0.29 -6.75 -18.12
CA ASP A 51 -0.09 -8.06 -17.58
C ASP A 51 1.07 -8.68 -16.79
N GLU A 52 2.31 -8.54 -17.28
CA GLU A 52 3.55 -8.89 -16.57
C GLU A 52 3.72 -8.06 -15.29
N LEU A 53 3.42 -6.76 -15.38
CA LEU A 53 3.44 -5.84 -14.23
C LEU A 53 2.48 -6.31 -13.14
N ILE A 54 1.26 -6.72 -13.50
CA ILE A 54 0.27 -7.21 -12.54
C ILE A 54 0.71 -8.55 -11.91
N ARG A 55 1.45 -9.39 -12.65
CA ARG A 55 1.99 -10.66 -12.14
C ARG A 55 3.21 -10.49 -11.21
N GLY A 56 3.81 -9.31 -11.18
CA GLY A 56 4.88 -8.98 -10.23
C GLY A 56 6.30 -9.00 -10.81
N ASP A 57 6.46 -9.12 -12.13
CA ASP A 57 7.78 -9.18 -12.78
C ASP A 57 8.41 -7.79 -12.96
N TYR A 58 8.51 -7.01 -11.88
CA TYR A 58 8.76 -5.56 -11.95
C TYR A 58 10.08 -5.19 -12.61
N GLU A 59 11.19 -5.83 -12.24
CA GLU A 59 12.52 -5.49 -12.74
C GLU A 59 12.62 -5.69 -14.26
N ARG A 60 12.10 -6.82 -14.75
CA ARG A 60 12.05 -7.13 -16.19
C ARG A 60 11.16 -6.14 -16.94
N VAL A 61 9.98 -5.86 -16.40
CA VAL A 61 9.04 -4.88 -16.99
C VAL A 61 9.68 -3.50 -17.08
N ILE A 62 10.41 -3.07 -16.05
CA ILE A 62 11.13 -1.80 -16.04
C ILE A 62 12.15 -1.76 -17.18
N GLU A 63 13.00 -2.79 -17.32
CA GLU A 63 14.00 -2.87 -18.38
C GLU A 63 13.37 -2.78 -19.78
N GLU A 64 12.32 -3.56 -20.03
CA GLU A 64 11.62 -3.60 -21.32
C GLU A 64 10.95 -2.25 -21.64
N LEU A 65 10.32 -1.62 -20.65
CA LEU A 65 9.65 -0.33 -20.81
C LEU A 65 10.63 0.84 -20.98
N GLU A 66 11.75 0.84 -20.27
CA GLU A 66 12.79 1.85 -20.46
C GLU A 66 13.38 1.78 -21.87
N SER A 67 13.72 0.58 -22.34
CA SER A 67 14.18 0.36 -23.72
C SER A 67 13.17 0.84 -24.76
N ALA A 68 11.88 0.51 -24.59
CA ALA A 68 10.82 0.98 -25.46
C ALA A 68 10.69 2.52 -25.48
N SER A 69 10.92 3.17 -24.33
CA SER A 69 10.81 4.62 -24.18
C SER A 69 11.91 5.40 -24.90
N VAL A 70 13.10 4.80 -25.05
CA VAL A 70 14.25 5.38 -25.76
C VAL A 70 14.04 5.34 -27.28
N HIS A 71 13.41 4.28 -27.78
CA HIS A 71 13.38 3.99 -29.22
C HIS A 71 12.08 4.37 -29.94
N ARG A 72 11.05 4.88 -29.26
CA ARG A 72 9.80 5.35 -29.88
C ARG A 72 9.08 6.37 -29.00
N SER A 73 8.42 7.35 -29.64
CA SER A 73 7.56 8.37 -29.03
C SER A 73 6.90 7.86 -27.75
N ALA A 74 7.40 8.27 -26.58
CA ALA A 74 6.94 7.72 -25.31
C ALA A 74 5.41 7.85 -25.21
N LYS A 75 4.73 6.70 -25.24
CA LYS A 75 3.26 6.65 -25.16
C LYS A 75 2.84 6.78 -23.70
N PHE A 76 1.62 7.30 -23.49
CA PHE A 76 1.02 7.39 -22.17
C PHE A 76 1.12 6.06 -21.39
N TRP A 77 0.77 4.93 -22.01
CA TRP A 77 0.74 3.62 -21.34
C TRP A 77 2.11 3.18 -20.82
N VAL A 78 3.19 3.46 -21.57
CA VAL A 78 4.57 3.14 -21.15
C VAL A 78 4.93 3.93 -19.90
N ARG A 79 4.69 5.25 -19.89
CA ARG A 79 5.00 6.09 -18.74
C ARG A 79 4.11 5.77 -17.54
N ASN A 80 2.85 5.43 -17.76
CA ASN A 80 1.95 5.01 -16.69
C ASN A 80 2.42 3.71 -16.03
N ASN A 81 2.79 2.70 -16.83
CA ASN A 81 3.23 1.42 -16.28
C ASN A 81 4.62 1.53 -15.62
N LEU A 82 5.52 2.37 -16.13
CA LEU A 82 6.78 2.73 -15.42
C LEU A 82 6.49 3.42 -14.08
N CYS A 83 5.55 4.36 -14.03
CA CYS A 83 5.11 5.01 -12.79
C CYS A 83 4.66 3.99 -11.73
N VAL A 84 3.84 3.01 -12.14
CA VAL A 84 3.40 1.93 -11.25
C VAL A 84 4.57 1.04 -10.83
N ALA A 85 5.37 0.54 -11.77
CA ALA A 85 6.48 -0.36 -11.51
C ALA A 85 7.51 0.28 -10.57
N TYR A 86 7.91 1.53 -10.83
CA TYR A 86 8.84 2.27 -9.98
C TYR A 86 8.29 2.53 -8.58
N THR A 87 6.98 2.78 -8.45
CA THR A 87 6.35 2.91 -7.13
C THR A 87 6.42 1.59 -6.35
N LEU A 88 6.22 0.44 -7.02
CA LEU A 88 6.25 -0.89 -6.40
C LEU A 88 7.66 -1.30 -5.94
N VAL A 89 8.69 -0.97 -6.72
CA VAL A 89 10.10 -1.18 -6.33
C VAL A 89 10.67 -0.05 -5.47
N LYS A 90 9.83 0.94 -5.10
CA LYS A 90 10.18 2.08 -4.23
C LYS A 90 11.27 3.00 -4.77
N ASP A 91 11.45 3.05 -6.09
CA ASP A 91 12.30 4.05 -6.75
C ASP A 91 11.50 5.36 -6.90
N VAL A 92 11.54 6.18 -5.84
CA VAL A 92 10.71 7.39 -5.74
C VAL A 92 11.01 8.40 -6.84
N GLU A 93 12.29 8.63 -7.15
CA GLU A 93 12.67 9.64 -8.14
C GLU A 93 12.14 9.26 -9.54
N LYS A 94 12.37 8.00 -9.95
CA LYS A 94 11.90 7.53 -11.25
C LYS A 94 10.38 7.41 -11.29
N ALA A 95 9.73 7.00 -10.18
CA ALA A 95 8.28 6.97 -10.08
C ALA A 95 7.67 8.36 -10.30
N MET A 96 8.14 9.38 -9.58
CA MET A 96 7.65 10.75 -9.72
C MET A 96 7.76 11.22 -11.17
N ARG A 97 8.93 11.07 -11.78
CA ARG A 97 9.18 11.46 -13.18
C ARG A 97 8.23 10.76 -14.15
N ALA A 98 8.11 9.44 -14.04
CA ALA A 98 7.24 8.66 -14.92
C ALA A 98 5.76 9.04 -14.75
N CYS A 99 5.29 9.27 -13.51
CA CYS A 99 3.91 9.68 -13.25
C CYS A 99 3.61 11.07 -13.82
N GLU A 100 4.55 12.02 -13.71
CA GLU A 100 4.42 13.35 -14.30
C GLU A 100 4.34 13.30 -15.82
N GLU A 101 5.23 12.54 -16.45
CA GLU A 101 5.22 12.33 -17.90
C GLU A 101 3.92 11.68 -18.38
N ALA A 102 3.37 10.70 -17.63
CA ALA A 102 2.09 10.09 -17.94
C ALA A 102 0.93 11.11 -17.93
N VAL A 103 0.92 12.06 -16.98
CA VAL A 103 -0.08 13.13 -16.94
C VAL A 103 0.08 14.08 -18.14
N VAL A 104 1.30 14.44 -18.51
CA VAL A 104 1.56 15.29 -19.68
C VAL A 104 1.10 14.62 -20.96
N LEU A 105 1.45 13.34 -21.15
CA LEU A 105 1.13 12.58 -22.36
C LEU A 105 -0.37 12.30 -22.50
N SER A 106 -1.04 11.88 -21.43
CA SER A 106 -2.50 11.67 -21.45
C SER A 106 -3.27 12.93 -21.87
N ARG A 107 -2.86 14.10 -21.36
CA ARG A 107 -3.45 15.40 -21.78
C ARG A 107 -3.10 15.78 -23.21
N LYS A 108 -1.90 15.46 -23.68
CA LYS A 108 -1.49 15.70 -25.07
C LYS A 108 -2.32 14.85 -26.04
N VAL A 109 -2.48 13.56 -25.74
CA VAL A 109 -3.31 12.62 -26.51
C VAL A 109 -4.79 13.03 -26.47
N ALA A 110 -5.27 13.54 -25.34
CA ALA A 110 -6.64 14.03 -25.25
C ALA A 110 -6.92 15.24 -26.15
N ARG A 111 -5.90 16.05 -26.42
CA ARG A 111 -6.00 17.22 -27.31
C ARG A 111 -5.76 16.88 -28.78
N SER A 112 -5.13 15.75 -29.10
CA SER A 112 -5.02 15.30 -30.48
C SER A 112 -6.37 14.74 -30.96
N ARG A 113 -6.74 15.06 -32.21
CA ARG A 113 -7.94 14.50 -32.90
C ARG A 113 -7.73 13.03 -33.29
N ASP A 114 -7.16 12.26 -32.37
CA ASP A 114 -6.81 10.86 -32.55
C ASP A 114 -8.07 9.97 -32.59
N THR A 115 -7.89 8.70 -32.90
CA THR A 115 -8.98 7.71 -33.07
C THR A 115 -9.69 7.31 -31.77
N LEU A 116 -9.19 7.71 -30.60
CA LEU A 116 -9.79 7.37 -29.30
C LEU A 116 -11.16 8.04 -29.11
N THR A 117 -12.03 7.37 -28.37
CA THR A 117 -13.28 7.99 -27.86
C THR A 117 -12.94 9.00 -26.77
N GLU A 118 -13.82 9.98 -26.57
CA GLU A 118 -13.66 10.94 -25.46
C GLU A 118 -13.57 10.25 -24.10
N GLN A 119 -14.40 9.21 -23.89
CA GLN A 119 -14.38 8.42 -22.67
C GLN A 119 -13.00 7.79 -22.41
N ASN A 120 -12.34 7.27 -23.43
CA ASN A 120 -11.00 6.68 -23.30
C ASN A 120 -9.95 7.75 -22.96
N ARG A 121 -10.02 8.93 -23.59
CA ARG A 121 -9.12 10.06 -23.27
C ARG A 121 -9.26 10.49 -21.82
N LEU A 122 -10.48 10.70 -21.36
CA LEU A 122 -10.75 11.10 -19.98
C LEU A 122 -10.28 10.01 -19.00
N ARG A 123 -10.45 8.74 -19.37
CA ARG A 123 -10.00 7.61 -18.54
C ARG A 123 -8.49 7.61 -18.38
N ASP A 124 -7.73 7.82 -19.45
CA ASP A 124 -6.28 7.90 -19.42
C ASP A 124 -5.79 9.04 -18.52
N ILE A 125 -6.42 10.22 -18.61
CA ILE A 125 -6.11 11.36 -17.72
C ILE A 125 -6.41 11.00 -16.25
N ALA A 126 -7.56 10.38 -15.97
CA ALA A 126 -7.94 10.01 -14.61
C ALA A 126 -6.98 8.98 -13.99
N VAL A 127 -6.55 7.99 -14.77
CA VAL A 127 -5.56 6.99 -14.35
C VAL A 127 -4.21 7.66 -14.04
N ALA A 128 -3.71 8.51 -14.95
CA ALA A 128 -2.45 9.21 -14.76
C ALA A 128 -2.46 10.09 -13.49
N LEU A 129 -3.54 10.84 -13.29
CA LEU A 129 -3.72 11.67 -12.10
C LEU A 129 -3.80 10.83 -10.83
N SER A 130 -4.61 9.77 -10.82
CA SER A 130 -4.72 8.87 -9.65
C SER A 130 -3.36 8.28 -9.28
N ASN A 131 -2.59 7.80 -10.25
CA ASN A 131 -1.27 7.22 -9.99
C ASN A 131 -0.26 8.27 -9.49
N ARG A 132 -0.25 9.48 -10.06
CA ARG A 132 0.59 10.59 -9.54
C ARG A 132 0.18 11.00 -8.12
N GLY A 133 -1.11 10.97 -7.81
CA GLY A 133 -1.61 11.22 -6.46
C GLY A 133 -1.08 10.21 -5.44
N VAL A 134 -0.94 8.94 -5.83
CA VAL A 134 -0.35 7.91 -4.95
C VAL A 134 1.10 8.23 -4.61
N ILE A 135 1.96 8.48 -5.60
CA ILE A 135 3.38 8.76 -5.31
C ILE A 135 3.54 10.02 -4.46
N ARG A 136 2.75 11.08 -4.73
CA ARG A 136 2.71 12.31 -3.91
C ARG A 136 2.30 12.03 -2.46
N ALA A 137 1.30 11.18 -2.23
CA ALA A 137 0.89 10.79 -0.87
C ALA A 137 1.97 9.98 -0.15
N LEU A 138 2.69 9.10 -0.87
CA LEU A 138 3.81 8.34 -0.33
C LEU A 138 5.01 9.24 0.03
N THR A 139 5.21 10.34 -0.70
CA THR A 139 6.25 11.36 -0.43
C THR A 139 5.75 12.52 0.44
N ALA A 140 4.64 12.33 1.16
CA ALA A 140 4.04 13.29 2.09
C ALA A 140 3.52 14.63 1.48
N ASP A 141 3.40 14.74 0.15
CA ASP A 141 2.72 15.84 -0.51
C ASP A 141 1.20 15.58 -0.56
N MET A 142 0.57 15.68 0.61
CA MET A 142 -0.85 15.34 0.80
C MET A 142 -1.78 16.31 0.07
N VAL A 143 -1.39 17.58 -0.05
CA VAL A 143 -2.20 18.61 -0.72
C VAL A 143 -2.28 18.33 -2.22
N SER A 144 -1.14 18.12 -2.87
CA SER A 144 -1.12 17.82 -4.30
C SER A 144 -1.71 16.45 -4.61
N ALA A 145 -1.52 15.46 -3.72
CA ALA A 145 -2.15 14.15 -3.84
C ALA A 145 -3.68 14.24 -3.81
N LYS A 146 -4.22 14.98 -2.83
CA LYS A 146 -5.67 15.23 -2.73
C LYS A 146 -6.22 15.85 -4.02
N ASN A 147 -5.57 16.92 -4.50
CA ASN A 147 -5.98 17.60 -5.72
C ASN A 147 -5.98 16.66 -6.95
N ASP A 148 -4.98 15.78 -7.06
CA ASP A 148 -4.92 14.80 -8.15
C ASP A 148 -6.07 13.79 -8.09
N PHE A 149 -6.38 13.25 -6.90
CA PHE A 149 -7.51 12.33 -6.73
C PHE A 149 -8.85 13.00 -7.02
N GLU A 150 -9.09 14.20 -6.49
CA GLU A 150 -10.32 14.96 -6.73
C GLU A 150 -10.50 15.28 -8.21
N THR A 151 -9.43 15.72 -8.88
CA THR A 151 -9.46 16.00 -10.32
C THR A 151 -9.78 14.72 -11.11
N ALA A 152 -9.19 13.57 -10.76
CA ALA A 152 -9.49 12.30 -11.42
C ALA A 152 -10.96 11.88 -11.26
N ILE A 153 -11.55 12.09 -10.06
CA ILE A 153 -12.96 11.80 -9.77
C ILE A 153 -13.90 12.69 -10.59
N GLN A 154 -13.56 13.98 -10.73
CA GLN A 154 -14.36 14.94 -11.49
C GLN A 154 -14.49 14.61 -12.98
N LEU A 155 -13.58 13.79 -13.55
CA LEU A 155 -13.67 13.32 -14.93
C LEU A 155 -14.80 12.29 -15.15
N ARG A 156 -15.42 11.77 -14.09
CA ARG A 156 -16.61 10.89 -14.14
C ARG A 156 -16.44 9.61 -14.98
N VAL A 157 -15.23 9.06 -15.03
CA VAL A 157 -14.90 7.85 -15.82
C VAL A 157 -15.10 6.51 -15.11
N ARG A 158 -15.79 6.50 -13.96
CA ARG A 158 -16.03 5.31 -13.12
C ARG A 158 -14.75 4.54 -12.73
N LEU A 159 -13.66 5.27 -12.42
CA LEU A 159 -12.43 4.71 -11.88
C LEU A 159 -12.52 4.65 -10.34
N LYS A 160 -12.20 3.51 -9.72
CA LYS A 160 -12.41 3.30 -8.27
C LYS A 160 -11.24 3.79 -7.43
N GLU A 161 -10.04 3.68 -7.99
CA GLU A 161 -8.75 3.96 -7.38
C GLU A 161 -8.67 5.36 -6.75
N PRO A 162 -8.99 6.47 -7.46
CA PRO A 162 -8.87 7.80 -6.86
C PRO A 162 -9.87 8.02 -5.71
N VAL A 163 -11.06 7.38 -5.74
CA VAL A 163 -12.04 7.45 -4.64
C VAL A 163 -11.50 6.75 -3.40
N VAL A 164 -11.00 5.52 -3.56
CA VAL A 164 -10.42 4.74 -2.45
C VAL A 164 -9.20 5.44 -1.87
N ASN A 165 -8.34 5.99 -2.72
CA ASN A 165 -7.12 6.67 -2.30
C ASN A 165 -7.42 8.00 -1.58
N LEU A 166 -8.40 8.77 -2.06
CA LEU A 166 -8.82 10.00 -1.40
C LEU A 166 -9.37 9.71 0.00
N ALA A 167 -10.27 8.74 0.14
CA ALA A 167 -10.80 8.33 1.43
C ALA A 167 -9.69 7.93 2.42
N LYS A 168 -8.70 7.16 1.96
CA LYS A 168 -7.52 6.81 2.77
C LYS A 168 -6.70 8.03 3.18
N LEU A 169 -6.44 8.95 2.26
CA LEU A 169 -5.68 10.17 2.54
C LEU A 169 -6.38 11.03 3.60
N GLU A 170 -7.70 11.10 3.57
CA GLU A 170 -8.51 11.86 4.53
C GLU A 170 -8.55 11.21 5.92
N MET A 171 -8.63 9.87 6.00
CA MET A 171 -8.52 9.14 7.27
C MET A 171 -7.15 9.34 7.94
N LYS A 172 -6.06 9.27 7.16
CA LYS A 172 -4.70 9.50 7.66
C LYS A 172 -4.55 10.92 8.23
N LYS A 173 -5.19 11.92 7.60
CA LYS A 173 -5.19 13.29 8.10
C LYS A 173 -5.91 13.41 9.45
N SER A 174 -7.05 12.73 9.64
CA SER A 174 -7.77 12.76 10.92
C SER A 174 -6.99 12.09 12.05
N GLU A 175 -6.25 11.01 11.77
CA GLU A 175 -5.40 10.33 12.75
C GLU A 175 -4.24 11.22 13.22
N THR A 176 -3.60 11.94 12.29
CA THR A 176 -2.49 12.85 12.63
C THR A 176 -2.95 14.04 13.47
N VAL A 177 -4.15 14.57 13.19
CA VAL A 177 -4.75 15.65 14.00
C VAL A 177 -5.15 15.17 15.39
N ALA A 178 -5.67 13.94 15.53
CA ALA A 178 -6.06 13.39 16.82
C ALA A 178 -4.88 13.02 17.74
N ALA A 179 -3.68 12.84 17.17
CA ALA A 179 -2.45 12.51 17.90
C ALA A 179 -1.58 13.74 18.23
N SER A 180 -1.98 14.95 17.83
CA SER A 180 -1.28 16.23 18.07
C SER A 180 -1.94 17.02 19.19
#